data_AF-A0A3M0KRR7-F1
#
_entry.id   AF-A0A3M0KRR7-F1
#
_cell.length_a   1.000
_cell.length_b   1.000
_cell.length_c   1.000
_cell.angle_alpha   90.00
_cell.angle_beta   90.00
_cell.angle_gamma   90.00
#
_symmetry.space_group_name_H-M   'P 1'
#
loop_
_entity.id
_entity.type
_entity.pdbx_description
1 polymer ?
#
loop_
_entity_poly.entity_id
_entity_poly.type
_entity_poly.pdbx_seq_one_letter_code
_entity_poly.pdbx_strand_id
1 'polypeptide(L)'
;MPLPETMFCAQQIKIPPELPDILKQFTKAAIRTQPYDVCSGQLRTVTVEELKEKWKHLALPEEQLEAILQLDSFQENVEWMKFLALGCSVLGGSLLSSMKQACEILTRDPEGGAARIPFETFSFLYSYLANIDGEISETEIKAFLKGIKEQADKHYGMVLIRHFLPYSFIFY
;
A
#
# COMPACT_ATOMS: atom_id res chain seq x y z
N MET A 1 18.46 15.51 -2.99
CA MET A 1 19.11 14.28 -2.48
C MET A 1 18.17 13.12 -2.80
N PRO A 2 18.65 11.99 -3.32
CA PRO A 2 17.86 10.77 -3.29
C PRO A 2 17.61 10.42 -1.82
N LEU A 3 16.38 10.06 -1.47
CA LEU A 3 16.09 9.56 -0.13
C LEU A 3 16.92 8.29 0.09
N PRO A 4 17.54 8.10 1.27
CA PRO A 4 18.16 6.83 1.59
C PRO A 4 17.11 5.72 1.46
N GLU A 5 17.51 4.58 0.89
CA GLU A 5 16.70 3.36 0.92
C GLU A 5 16.59 2.94 2.40
N THR A 6 15.54 3.40 3.09
CA THR A 6 15.32 3.06 4.50
C THR A 6 14.96 1.58 4.56
N MET A 7 15.81 0.82 5.26
CA MET A 7 15.64 -0.62 5.46
C MET A 7 14.47 -0.82 6.42
N PHE A 8 13.30 -1.16 5.88
CA PHE A 8 12.10 -1.33 6.69
C PHE A 8 12.33 -2.45 7.70
N CYS A 9 12.27 -2.16 8.99
CA CYS A 9 12.54 -3.11 10.08
C CYS A 9 11.34 -4.03 10.38
N ALA A 10 10.65 -4.51 9.34
CA ALA A 10 9.73 -5.63 9.49
C ALA A 10 10.55 -6.93 9.44
N GLN A 11 10.52 -7.72 10.52
CA GLN A 11 11.10 -9.06 10.57
C GLN A 11 10.75 -9.83 9.28
N GLN A 12 11.70 -10.56 8.69
CA GLN A 12 11.51 -11.36 7.46
C GLN A 12 10.40 -12.43 7.65
N ILE A 13 9.15 -12.01 7.54
CA ILE A 13 8.00 -12.89 7.40
C ILE A 13 8.18 -13.56 6.02
N LYS A 14 8.08 -14.88 5.92
CA LYS A 14 8.12 -15.57 4.62
C LYS A 14 6.87 -15.21 3.84
N ILE A 15 7.02 -14.29 2.89
CA ILE A 15 5.90 -13.76 2.11
C ILE A 15 5.71 -14.61 0.86
N PRO A 16 4.48 -15.05 0.56
CA PRO A 16 4.25 -15.79 -0.66
C PRO A 16 4.17 -14.79 -1.82
N PRO A 17 4.65 -15.16 -3.01
CA PRO A 17 4.59 -14.28 -4.19
C PRO A 17 3.15 -13.94 -4.61
N GLU A 18 2.15 -14.66 -4.09
CA GLU A 18 0.74 -14.49 -4.42
C GLU A 18 0.04 -13.40 -3.60
N LEU A 19 0.56 -13.04 -2.41
CA LEU A 19 -0.03 -12.04 -1.53
C LEU A 19 -0.32 -10.67 -2.21
N PRO A 20 0.58 -10.07 -3.02
CA PRO A 20 0.29 -8.80 -3.69
C PRO A 20 -0.86 -8.96 -4.69
N ASP A 21 -0.92 -10.09 -5.39
CA ASP A 21 -1.99 -10.37 -6.34
C ASP A 21 -3.33 -10.52 -5.63
N ILE A 22 -3.33 -11.05 -4.41
CA ILE A 22 -4.52 -11.20 -3.58
C ILE A 22 -5.02 -9.85 -3.09
N LEU A 23 -4.14 -9.02 -2.52
CA LEU A 23 -4.47 -7.64 -2.14
C LEU A 23 -5.02 -6.85 -3.33
N LYS A 24 -4.43 -7.07 -4.51
CA LYS A 24 -4.87 -6.51 -5.79
C LYS A 24 -6.25 -7.01 -6.20
N GLN A 25 -6.47 -8.31 -6.22
CA GLN A 25 -7.76 -8.92 -6.57
C GLN A 25 -8.86 -8.45 -5.62
N PHE A 26 -8.57 -8.38 -4.33
CA PHE A 26 -9.52 -7.94 -3.31
C PHE A 26 -9.89 -6.47 -3.48
N THR A 27 -8.87 -5.60 -3.62
CA THR A 27 -9.06 -4.17 -3.87
C THR A 27 -9.82 -3.95 -5.18
N LYS A 28 -9.46 -4.66 -6.26
CA LYS A 28 -10.10 -4.57 -7.58
C LYS A 28 -11.53 -5.10 -7.57
N ALA A 29 -11.79 -6.18 -6.82
CA ALA A 29 -13.14 -6.72 -6.64
C ALA A 29 -14.02 -5.72 -5.87
N ALA A 30 -13.52 -5.18 -4.76
CA ALA A 30 -14.23 -4.18 -3.97
C ALA A 30 -14.52 -2.90 -4.77
N ILE A 31 -13.55 -2.42 -5.56
CA ILE A 31 -13.72 -1.29 -6.49
C ILE A 31 -14.79 -1.58 -7.55
N ARG A 32 -14.87 -2.81 -8.06
CA ARG A 32 -15.84 -3.22 -9.09
C ARG A 32 -17.26 -3.30 -8.56
N THR A 33 -17.46 -3.81 -7.34
CA THR A 33 -18.80 -3.98 -6.76
C THR A 33 -19.44 -2.67 -6.30
N GLN A 34 -18.65 -1.62 -6.06
CA GLN A 34 -19.16 -0.31 -5.65
C GLN A 34 -18.48 0.85 -6.40
N PRO A 35 -18.79 1.08 -7.69
CA PRO A 35 -18.09 2.07 -8.50
C PRO A 35 -18.30 3.54 -8.08
N TYR A 36 -19.35 3.84 -7.29
CA TYR A 36 -19.69 5.22 -6.90
C TYR A 36 -18.99 5.71 -5.60
N ASP A 37 -18.42 4.81 -4.80
CA ASP A 37 -17.83 5.15 -3.48
C ASP A 37 -16.29 5.01 -3.42
N VAL A 38 -15.65 4.64 -4.54
CA VAL A 38 -14.19 4.41 -4.60
C VAL A 38 -13.39 5.71 -4.58
N CYS A 39 -14.02 6.87 -4.83
CA CYS A 39 -13.32 8.15 -4.90
C CYS A 39 -13.09 8.82 -3.53
N SER A 40 -13.63 8.26 -2.44
CA SER A 40 -13.52 8.86 -1.08
C SER A 40 -13.15 7.86 0.02
N GLY A 41 -12.19 6.96 -0.24
CA GLY A 41 -11.53 6.20 0.83
C GLY A 41 -12.47 5.30 1.65
N GLN A 42 -13.52 4.75 1.04
CA GLN A 42 -14.54 3.95 1.73
C GLN A 42 -14.33 2.43 1.63
N LEU A 43 -13.10 1.96 1.38
CA LEU A 43 -12.67 0.62 1.80
C LEU A 43 -12.44 0.63 3.32
N ARG A 44 -13.50 0.91 4.09
CA ARG A 44 -13.31 1.41 5.46
C ARG A 44 -12.90 0.32 6.43
N THR A 45 -13.51 -0.85 6.38
CA THR A 45 -13.28 -1.91 7.36
C THR A 45 -13.70 -3.25 6.78
N VAL A 46 -12.80 -4.23 6.83
CA VAL A 46 -13.09 -5.65 6.58
C VAL A 46 -13.03 -6.37 7.92
N THR A 47 -13.96 -7.25 8.24
CA THR A 47 -13.87 -8.03 9.49
C THR A 47 -12.78 -9.08 9.38
N VAL A 48 -12.14 -9.42 10.50
CA VAL A 48 -11.14 -10.50 10.51
C VAL A 48 -11.73 -11.81 9.98
N GLU A 49 -13.02 -12.06 10.22
CA GLU A 49 -13.74 -13.23 9.70
C GLU A 49 -13.81 -13.24 8.17
N GLU A 50 -14.27 -12.15 7.54
CA GLU A 50 -14.29 -12.06 6.07
C GLU A 50 -12.89 -12.18 5.48
N LEU A 51 -11.90 -11.56 6.12
CA LEU A 51 -10.50 -11.63 5.69
C LEU A 51 -9.99 -13.08 5.77
N LYS A 52 -10.26 -13.79 6.87
CA LYS A 52 -9.90 -15.21 7.06
C LYS A 52 -10.62 -16.13 6.08
N GLU A 53 -11.92 -15.96 5.85
CA GLU A 53 -12.67 -16.76 4.88
C GLU A 53 -12.11 -16.60 3.47
N LYS A 54 -11.83 -15.35 3.08
CA LYS A 54 -11.23 -15.04 1.78
C LYS A 54 -9.81 -15.59 1.66
N TRP A 55 -9.02 -15.50 2.72
CA TRP A 55 -7.68 -16.09 2.79
C TRP A 55 -7.72 -17.62 2.62
N LYS A 56 -8.69 -18.29 3.27
CA LYS A 56 -8.93 -19.73 3.14
C LYS A 56 -9.39 -20.12 1.75
N HIS A 57 -10.28 -19.33 1.13
CA HIS A 57 -10.72 -19.54 -0.25
C HIS A 57 -9.57 -19.49 -1.26
N LEU A 58 -8.52 -18.74 -0.94
CA LEU A 58 -7.32 -18.61 -1.76
C LEU A 58 -6.23 -19.65 -1.43
N ALA A 59 -6.52 -20.58 -0.51
CA ALA A 59 -5.61 -21.65 -0.07
C ALA A 59 -4.26 -21.15 0.48
N LEU A 60 -4.25 -19.96 1.08
CA LEU A 60 -3.07 -19.35 1.69
C LEU A 60 -2.89 -19.78 3.15
N PRO A 61 -1.65 -19.76 3.68
CA PRO A 61 -1.41 -20.06 5.08
C PRO A 61 -1.95 -18.96 6.01
N GLU A 62 -2.74 -19.37 7.00
CA GLU A 62 -3.36 -18.47 8.00
C GLU A 62 -2.30 -17.72 8.82
N GLU A 63 -1.13 -18.33 9.05
CA GLU A 63 -0.01 -17.74 9.79
C GLU A 63 0.43 -16.37 9.24
N GLN A 64 0.29 -16.15 7.93
CA GLN A 64 0.65 -14.86 7.30
C GLN A 64 -0.39 -13.78 7.54
N LEU A 65 -1.66 -14.15 7.49
CA LEU A 65 -2.74 -13.24 7.84
C LEU A 65 -2.59 -12.82 9.30
N GLU A 66 -2.32 -13.78 10.19
CA GLU A 66 -2.06 -13.50 11.60
C GLU A 66 -0.83 -12.63 11.80
N ALA A 67 0.26 -12.86 11.06
CA ALA A 67 1.45 -12.02 11.14
C ALA A 67 1.16 -10.56 10.78
N ILE A 68 0.40 -10.30 9.69
CA ILE A 68 0.01 -8.93 9.32
C ILE A 68 -0.94 -8.34 10.37
N LEU A 69 -1.88 -9.15 10.88
CA LEU A 69 -2.81 -8.73 11.92
C LEU A 69 -2.14 -8.45 13.26
N GLN A 70 -0.95 -9.02 13.52
CA GLN A 70 -0.16 -8.72 14.72
C GLN A 70 0.66 -7.43 14.60
N LEU A 71 0.90 -6.92 13.38
CA LEU A 71 1.66 -5.68 13.19
C LEU A 71 0.91 -4.43 13.67
N ASP A 72 -0.43 -4.47 13.71
CA ASP A 72 -1.27 -3.37 14.20
C ASP A 72 -2.36 -3.97 15.11
N SER A 73 -2.88 -3.21 16.08
CA SER A 73 -3.84 -3.74 17.06
C SER A 73 -5.26 -3.82 16.48
N PHE A 74 -5.44 -4.61 15.42
CA PHE A 74 -6.75 -4.85 14.84
C PHE A 74 -7.63 -5.65 15.81
N GLN A 75 -8.81 -5.13 16.12
CA GLN A 75 -9.77 -5.80 17.00
C GLN A 75 -10.69 -6.73 16.20
N GLU A 76 -11.81 -6.20 15.73
CA GLU A 76 -12.84 -6.96 15.01
C GLU A 76 -12.95 -6.48 13.55
N ASN A 77 -12.65 -5.20 13.35
CA ASN A 77 -12.69 -4.51 12.06
C ASN A 77 -11.29 -4.04 11.69
N VAL A 78 -10.84 -4.45 10.51
CA VAL A 78 -9.54 -4.16 9.94
C VAL A 78 -9.71 -3.07 8.90
N GLU A 79 -9.11 -1.90 9.13
CA GLU A 79 -9.11 -0.84 8.10
C GLU A 79 -8.31 -1.31 6.88
N TRP A 80 -8.98 -1.52 5.75
CA TRP A 80 -8.35 -2.13 4.58
C TRP A 80 -7.15 -1.34 4.08
N MET A 81 -7.20 0.00 4.15
CA MET A 81 -6.04 0.84 3.76
C MET A 81 -4.82 0.62 4.66
N LYS A 82 -5.03 0.42 5.97
CA LYS A 82 -3.94 0.10 6.91
C LYS A 82 -3.42 -1.31 6.67
N PHE A 83 -4.32 -2.27 6.49
CA PHE A 83 -3.96 -3.65 6.18
C PHE A 83 -3.17 -3.77 4.87
N LEU A 84 -3.61 -3.06 3.83
CA LEU A 84 -2.92 -3.00 2.55
C LEU A 84 -1.55 -2.36 2.70
N ALA A 85 -1.42 -1.27 3.46
CA ALA A 85 -0.14 -0.66 3.75
C ALA A 85 0.79 -1.66 4.47
N LEU A 86 0.32 -2.33 5.53
CA LEU A 86 1.09 -3.35 6.25
C LEU A 86 1.47 -4.52 5.35
N GLY A 87 0.54 -5.03 4.54
CA GLY A 87 0.83 -6.07 3.56
C GLY A 87 1.90 -5.64 2.55
N CYS A 88 1.82 -4.41 2.05
CA CYS A 88 2.83 -3.83 1.17
C CYS A 88 4.17 -3.62 1.89
N SER A 89 4.15 -3.23 3.18
CA SER A 89 5.35 -3.10 4.02
C SER A 89 6.09 -4.42 4.15
N VAL A 90 5.34 -5.47 4.45
CA VAL A 90 5.86 -6.83 4.51
C VAL A 90 6.47 -7.15 3.14
N LEU A 91 5.71 -6.99 2.04
CA LEU A 91 6.14 -7.35 0.67
C LEU A 91 7.32 -6.57 0.10
N GLY A 92 7.36 -5.26 0.35
CA GLY A 92 8.26 -4.33 -0.31
C GLY A 92 9.66 -4.30 0.31
N GLY A 93 9.79 -4.69 1.58
CA GLY A 93 11.05 -4.62 2.34
C GLY A 93 11.62 -3.20 2.55
N SER A 94 11.02 -2.18 1.93
CA SER A 94 11.41 -0.76 1.98
C SER A 94 10.18 0.10 1.70
N LEU A 95 10.07 1.26 2.35
CA LEU A 95 8.93 2.16 2.25
C LEU A 95 8.52 2.46 0.80
N LEU A 96 9.48 2.73 -0.08
CA LEU A 96 9.23 3.08 -1.47
C LEU A 96 8.72 1.89 -2.30
N SER A 97 9.25 0.68 -2.07
CA SER A 97 8.79 -0.55 -2.72
C SER A 97 7.38 -0.91 -2.29
N SER A 98 7.07 -0.74 -1.00
CA SER A 98 5.73 -0.91 -0.45
C SER A 98 4.75 0.07 -1.10
N MET A 99 5.16 1.33 -1.25
CA MET A 99 4.37 2.33 -1.97
C MET A 99 4.18 2.00 -3.44
N LYS A 100 5.19 1.43 -4.13
CA LYS A 100 5.07 0.94 -5.51
C LYS A 100 3.91 -0.05 -5.63
N GLN A 101 3.92 -1.08 -4.79
CA GLN A 101 2.88 -2.10 -4.81
C GLN A 101 1.52 -1.56 -4.41
N ALA A 102 1.46 -0.69 -3.39
CA ALA A 102 0.21 -0.05 -3.01
C ALA A 102 -0.39 0.76 -4.17
N CYS A 103 0.46 1.49 -4.93
CA CYS A 103 0.03 2.19 -6.14
C CYS A 103 -0.49 1.21 -7.20
N GLU A 104 0.20 0.10 -7.46
CA GLU A 104 -0.25 -0.92 -8.42
C GLU A 104 -1.53 -1.65 -8.01
N ILE A 105 -1.80 -1.75 -6.71
CA ILE A 105 -3.01 -2.36 -6.16
C ILE A 105 -4.21 -1.40 -6.25
N LEU A 106 -3.99 -0.13 -5.94
CA LEU A 106 -5.05 0.89 -5.86
C LEU A 106 -5.32 1.59 -7.18
N THR A 107 -4.38 1.52 -8.12
CA THR A 107 -4.54 2.15 -9.43
C THR A 107 -5.67 1.50 -10.23
N ARG A 108 -6.27 2.31 -11.10
CA ARG A 108 -7.22 1.85 -12.13
C ARG A 108 -6.55 1.60 -13.48
N ASP A 109 -5.27 1.94 -13.61
CA ASP A 109 -4.50 1.64 -14.82
C ASP A 109 -4.38 0.12 -15.01
N PRO A 110 -4.23 -0.35 -16.27
CA PRO A 110 -3.92 -1.75 -16.54
C PRO A 110 -2.60 -2.17 -15.89
N GLU A 111 -2.44 -3.48 -15.68
CA GLU A 111 -1.26 -4.06 -15.03
C GLU A 111 0.01 -3.76 -15.84
N GLY A 112 1.07 -3.29 -15.17
CA GLY A 112 2.27 -2.76 -15.84
C GLY A 112 2.11 -1.33 -16.41
N GLY A 113 0.98 -0.67 -16.13
CA GLY A 113 0.71 0.71 -16.50
C GLY A 113 1.40 1.73 -15.60
N ALA A 114 0.98 2.99 -15.70
CA ALA A 114 1.62 4.08 -14.97
C ALA A 114 1.25 4.13 -13.46
N ALA A 115 0.38 3.20 -13.03
CA ALA A 115 -0.11 2.99 -11.67
C ALA A 115 -0.45 4.29 -10.94
N ARG A 116 -1.30 5.09 -11.57
CA ARG A 116 -1.66 6.41 -11.08
C ARG A 116 -2.62 6.26 -9.92
N ILE A 117 -2.36 6.95 -8.82
CA ILE A 117 -3.27 7.06 -7.68
C ILE A 117 -3.42 8.53 -7.27
N PRO A 118 -4.56 8.94 -6.70
CA PRO A 118 -4.73 10.29 -6.21
C PRO A 118 -3.73 10.60 -5.07
N PHE A 119 -3.25 11.85 -5.04
CA PHE A 119 -2.28 12.30 -4.03
C PHE A 119 -2.76 12.08 -2.58
N GLU A 120 -4.05 12.27 -2.33
CA GLU A 120 -4.63 12.08 -0.99
C GLU A 120 -4.39 10.64 -0.49
N THR A 121 -4.66 9.64 -1.33
CA THR A 121 -4.42 8.23 -1.02
C THR A 121 -2.93 7.94 -0.85
N PHE A 122 -2.08 8.46 -1.75
CA PHE A 122 -0.62 8.31 -1.62
C PHE A 122 -0.11 8.88 -0.30
N SER A 123 -0.55 10.10 0.05
CA SER A 123 -0.10 10.82 1.25
C SER A 123 -0.49 10.09 2.54
N PHE A 124 -1.68 9.48 2.56
CA PHE A 124 -2.17 8.69 3.67
C PHE A 124 -1.30 7.45 3.89
N LEU A 125 -1.09 6.66 2.82
CA LEU A 125 -0.32 5.41 2.88
C LEU A 125 1.14 5.68 3.26
N TYR A 126 1.77 6.66 2.60
CA TYR A 126 3.17 7.00 2.86
C TYR A 126 3.37 7.46 4.31
N SER A 127 2.51 8.34 4.81
CA SER A 127 2.60 8.83 6.19
C SER A 127 2.38 7.71 7.20
N TYR A 128 1.42 6.82 6.95
CA TYR A 128 1.14 5.69 7.81
C TYR A 128 2.32 4.71 7.86
N LEU A 129 2.86 4.33 6.70
CA LEU A 129 4.03 3.46 6.60
C LEU A 129 5.27 4.08 7.25
N ALA A 130 5.54 5.35 6.98
CA ALA A 130 6.67 6.06 7.57
C ALA A 130 6.53 6.22 9.10
N ASN A 131 5.30 6.29 9.61
CA ASN A 131 5.04 6.30 11.05
C ASN A 131 5.27 4.92 11.68
N ILE A 132 4.89 3.83 11.00
CA ILE A 132 5.18 2.45 11.42
C ILE A 132 6.69 2.20 11.44
N ASP A 133 7.40 2.66 10.40
CA ASP A 133 8.86 2.52 10.30
C ASP A 133 9.59 3.27 11.41
N GLY A 134 9.05 4.42 11.84
CA GLY A 134 9.59 5.23 12.93
C GLY A 134 10.95 5.90 12.64
N GLU A 135 11.61 5.54 11.54
CA GLU A 135 12.89 6.13 11.12
C GLU A 135 12.71 7.53 10.53
N ILE A 136 11.58 7.80 9.88
CA ILE A 136 11.35 9.05 9.15
C ILE A 136 10.56 10.03 10.00
N SER A 137 11.16 11.19 10.28
CA SER A 137 10.49 12.28 11.01
C SER A 137 9.31 12.87 10.22
N GLU A 138 8.28 13.34 10.91
CA GLU A 138 7.12 14.01 10.28
C GLU A 138 7.51 15.13 9.31
N THR A 139 8.59 15.86 9.60
CA THR A 139 9.11 16.94 8.74
C THR A 139 9.63 16.41 7.41
N GLU A 140 10.36 15.30 7.42
CA GLU A 140 10.86 14.61 6.22
C GLU A 140 9.69 14.08 5.39
N ILE A 141 8.69 13.46 6.07
CA ILE A 141 7.45 12.99 5.43
C ILE A 141 6.74 14.14 4.72
N LYS A 142 6.50 15.26 5.43
CA LYS A 142 5.84 16.44 4.87
C LYS A 142 6.64 17.07 3.72
N ALA A 143 7.95 17.15 3.84
CA ALA A 143 8.82 17.69 2.79
C ALA A 143 8.79 16.82 1.52
N PHE A 144 8.87 15.51 1.68
CA PHE A 144 8.77 14.56 0.59
C PHE A 144 7.39 14.62 -0.09
N LEU A 145 6.32 14.56 0.71
CA LEU A 145 4.95 14.66 0.22
C LEU A 145 4.69 15.97 -0.51
N LYS A 146 5.29 17.08 -0.05
CA LYS A 146 5.20 18.36 -0.75
C LYS A 146 5.82 18.27 -2.15
N GLY A 147 7.02 17.71 -2.27
CA GLY A 147 7.67 17.51 -3.58
C GLY A 147 6.87 16.60 -4.51
N ILE A 148 6.28 15.52 -3.97
CA ILE A 148 5.39 14.64 -4.73
C ILE A 148 4.09 15.36 -5.11
N LYS A 149 3.52 16.19 -4.22
CA LYS A 149 2.32 16.98 -4.50
C LYS A 149 2.54 17.95 -5.66
N GLU A 150 3.68 18.64 -5.69
CA GLU A 150 4.05 19.54 -6.79
C GLU A 150 4.18 18.79 -8.12
N GLN A 151 4.63 17.54 -8.11
CA GLN A 151 4.65 16.69 -9.30
C GLN A 151 3.24 16.20 -9.66
N ALA A 152 2.43 15.80 -8.69
CA ALA A 152 1.07 15.32 -8.90
C ALA A 152 0.16 16.41 -9.46
N ASP A 153 0.32 17.65 -9.00
CA ASP A 153 -0.44 18.82 -9.48
C ASP A 153 -0.25 19.03 -10.99
N LYS A 154 1.00 18.87 -11.47
CA LYS A 154 1.33 18.87 -12.92
C LYS A 154 0.69 17.71 -13.69
N HIS A 155 0.23 16.68 -12.99
CA HIS A 155 -0.43 15.48 -13.53
C HIS A 155 -1.88 15.37 -13.06
N TYR A 156 -2.61 16.48 -12.94
CA TYR A 156 -4.03 16.50 -12.57
C TYR A 156 -4.32 15.93 -11.17
N GLY A 157 -3.42 16.14 -10.20
CA GLY A 157 -3.54 15.62 -8.83
C GLY A 157 -3.24 14.12 -8.70
N MET A 158 -2.71 13.48 -9.75
CA MET A 158 -2.36 12.06 -9.76
C MET A 158 -0.87 11.86 -9.50
N VAL A 159 -0.55 11.03 -8.52
CA VAL A 159 0.80 10.56 -8.23
C VAL A 159 1.10 9.34 -9.09
N LEU A 160 2.29 9.32 -9.70
CA LEU A 160 2.78 8.18 -10.46
C LEU A 160 4.01 7.58 -9.78
N ILE A 161 4.24 6.28 -10.02
CA ILE A 161 5.40 5.57 -9.47
C ILE A 161 6.72 6.29 -9.78
N ARG A 162 6.87 6.82 -11.00
CA ARG A 162 8.04 7.59 -11.45
C ARG A 162 8.29 8.91 -10.69
N HIS A 163 7.32 9.41 -9.94
CA HIS A 163 7.49 10.65 -9.16
C HIS A 163 8.34 10.42 -7.92
N PHE A 164 8.28 9.23 -7.35
CA PHE A 164 8.98 8.88 -6.11
C PHE A 164 10.02 7.77 -6.26
N LEU A 165 9.92 6.89 -7.26
CA LEU A 165 10.94 5.87 -7.52
C LEU A 165 12.00 6.38 -8.49
N PRO A 166 13.30 6.20 -8.17
CA PRO A 166 14.37 6.39 -9.13
C PRO A 166 14.26 5.33 -10.25
N TYR A 167 14.74 5.68 -11.45
CA TYR A 167 14.67 4.82 -12.66
C TYR A 167 15.22 3.40 -12.45
N SER A 168 16.13 3.21 -11.49
CA SER A 168 16.72 1.91 -11.14
C SER A 168 15.71 0.87 -10.63
N PHE A 169 14.57 1.31 -10.07
CA PHE A 169 13.53 0.43 -9.49
C PHE A 169 12.39 0.04 -10.45
N ILE A 170 12.41 0.57 -11.68
CA ILE A 170 11.35 0.37 -12.67
C ILE A 170 11.56 -0.93 -13.47
N PHE A 171 12.79 -1.49 -13.48
CA PHE A 171 13.19 -2.62 -14.32
C PHE A 171 13.57 -3.92 -13.56
N TYR A 172 13.30 -3.98 -12.26
CA TYR A 172 13.46 -5.20 -11.46
C TYR A 172 12.11 -5.69 -10.93
#